data_AF-A0A355V5I9-F1
#
_entry.id   AF-A0A355V5I9-F1
#
_cell.length_a   1.000
_cell.length_b   1.000
_cell.length_c   1.000
_cell.angle_alpha   90.00
_cell.angle_beta   90.00
_cell.angle_gamma   90.00
#
_symmetry.space_group_name_H-M   'P 1'
#
loop_
_entity.id
_entity.type
_entity.pdbx_description
1 polymer ?
#
loop_
_entity_poly.entity_id
_entity_poly.type
_entity_poly.pdbx_seq_one_letter_code
_entity_poly.pdbx_strand_id
1 'polypeptide(L)'
;MVRVKKPSWYSFELNDYSAPSCTSFTKTYFGTIEDFNDVVLEIPFGIEEELKDTFERFAAGERKIIHNAGFIKKRFAKPAILINENNIAFDSTEYKFRNTYGFYYYIRFDRAEGKIYLLKQGKSFYVVYRMALTNPQFRDELFSKITWCNLGDMLCGHPGILKYNDKEKVLVNMLGLIESKYDNEQKAIEHFNSLISFNLSKFFEDIFGDG
;
A
#
# COMPACT_ATOMS: atom_id res chain seq x y z
N MET A 1 -12.24 -33.91 -7.50
CA MET A 1 -11.01 -33.19 -7.92
C MET A 1 -11.08 -31.76 -7.42
N VAL A 2 -10.29 -31.39 -6.41
CA VAL A 2 -10.19 -30.00 -5.95
C VAL A 2 -9.36 -29.25 -7.00
N ARG A 3 -10.00 -28.38 -7.80
CA ARG A 3 -9.29 -27.44 -8.66
C ARG A 3 -8.51 -26.51 -7.73
N VAL A 4 -7.19 -26.69 -7.64
CA VAL A 4 -6.30 -25.72 -7.02
C VAL A 4 -6.48 -24.42 -7.81
N LYS A 5 -7.19 -23.43 -7.24
CA LYS A 5 -7.28 -22.08 -7.82
C LYS A 5 -5.85 -21.61 -8.03
N LYS A 6 -5.50 -21.22 -9.27
CA LYS A 6 -4.27 -20.47 -9.50
C LYS A 6 -4.28 -19.27 -8.55
N PRO A 7 -3.17 -18.93 -7.86
CA PRO A 7 -3.12 -17.75 -7.03
C PRO A 7 -3.46 -16.54 -7.90
N SER A 8 -4.54 -15.84 -7.54
CA SER A 8 -4.93 -14.59 -8.19
C SER A 8 -4.25 -13.38 -7.53
N TRP A 9 -3.60 -13.58 -6.39
CA TRP A 9 -2.93 -12.54 -5.63
C TRP A 9 -1.47 -12.88 -5.38
N TYR A 10 -0.67 -11.83 -5.21
CA TYR A 10 0.74 -11.87 -4.89
C TYR A 10 1.07 -10.81 -3.84
N SER A 11 2.08 -11.07 -3.02
CA SER A 11 2.76 -10.01 -2.30
C SER A 11 3.99 -9.57 -3.07
N PHE A 12 4.22 -8.26 -3.13
CA PHE A 12 5.40 -7.62 -3.69
C PHE A 12 6.12 -6.86 -2.58
N GLU A 13 7.44 -6.98 -2.53
CA GLU A 13 8.25 -6.34 -1.49
C GLU A 13 9.09 -5.27 -2.18
N LEU A 14 8.78 -4.01 -1.92
CA LEU A 14 9.38 -2.85 -2.60
C LEU A 14 10.15 -1.98 -1.61
N ASN A 15 10.89 -1.00 -2.13
CA ASN A 15 11.59 -0.01 -1.30
C ASN A 15 10.61 0.71 -0.37
N ASP A 16 10.96 0.82 0.91
CA ASP A 16 10.19 1.61 1.88
C ASP A 16 10.77 3.03 1.94
N TYR A 17 10.08 3.96 1.28
CA TYR A 17 10.48 5.38 1.24
C TYR A 17 10.17 6.13 2.54
N SER A 18 9.48 5.50 3.50
CA SER A 18 9.19 6.09 4.82
C SER A 18 10.21 5.71 5.89
N ALA A 19 11.20 4.89 5.54
CA ALA A 19 12.18 4.34 6.46
C ALA A 19 13.56 4.98 6.27
N PRO A 20 14.28 5.33 7.37
CA PRO A 20 15.31 6.37 7.36
C PRO A 20 16.36 6.18 6.28
N SER A 21 16.77 7.26 5.61
CA SER A 21 17.65 7.23 4.44
C SER A 21 19.01 6.55 4.65
N CYS A 22 19.48 6.42 5.90
CA CYS A 22 20.69 5.69 6.26
C CYS A 22 20.47 4.17 6.44
N THR A 23 19.25 3.70 6.19
CA THR A 23 18.83 2.30 6.34
C THR A 23 18.17 1.82 5.05
N SER A 24 18.16 0.51 4.85
CA SER A 24 17.38 -0.10 3.78
C SER A 24 16.30 -0.97 4.40
N PHE A 25 15.07 -0.51 4.21
CA PHE A 25 13.89 -1.26 4.56
C PHE A 25 13.03 -1.49 3.32
N THR A 26 12.12 -2.43 3.50
CA THR A 26 11.24 -2.89 2.45
C THR A 26 9.82 -2.94 2.98
N LYS A 27 8.87 -2.50 2.17
CA LYS A 27 7.45 -2.54 2.49
C LYS A 27 6.77 -3.59 1.64
N THR A 28 5.88 -4.36 2.27
CA THR A 28 5.13 -5.42 1.60
C THR A 28 3.77 -4.89 1.17
N TYR A 29 3.47 -5.06 -0.11
CA TYR A 29 2.20 -4.72 -0.75
C TYR A 29 1.55 -6.00 -1.30
N PHE A 30 0.23 -5.99 -1.46
CA PHE A 30 -0.51 -7.10 -2.06
C PHE A 30 -1.32 -6.65 -3.27
N GLY A 31 -1.34 -7.45 -4.32
CA GLY A 31 -2.14 -7.15 -5.51
C GLY A 31 -2.19 -8.32 -6.47
N THR A 32 -2.94 -8.14 -7.54
CA THR A 32 -2.95 -9.01 -8.72
C THR A 32 -1.80 -8.65 -9.67
N ILE A 33 -1.65 -9.39 -10.77
CA ILE A 33 -0.67 -9.02 -11.82
C ILE A 33 -1.13 -7.75 -12.52
N GLU A 34 -2.44 -7.63 -12.73
CA GLU A 34 -3.09 -6.47 -13.34
C GLU A 34 -2.87 -5.21 -12.50
N ASP A 35 -3.06 -5.30 -11.18
CA ASP A 35 -2.81 -4.17 -10.28
C ASP A 35 -1.35 -3.71 -10.34
N PHE A 36 -0.41 -4.65 -10.40
CA PHE A 36 1.02 -4.30 -10.47
C PHE A 36 1.41 -3.75 -11.84
N ASN A 37 0.76 -4.20 -12.91
CA ASN A 37 0.92 -3.60 -14.23
C ASN A 37 0.51 -2.11 -14.21
N ASP A 38 -0.61 -1.80 -13.58
CA ASP A 38 -1.07 -0.41 -13.44
C ASP A 38 -0.07 0.42 -12.63
N VAL A 39 0.50 -0.13 -11.54
CA VAL A 39 1.59 0.53 -10.80
C VAL A 39 2.76 0.86 -11.73
N VAL A 40 3.25 -0.11 -12.50
CA VAL A 40 4.40 0.06 -13.39
C VAL A 40 4.14 1.12 -14.47
N LEU A 41 2.91 1.21 -14.98
CA LEU A 41 2.51 2.24 -15.95
C LEU A 41 2.47 3.65 -15.34
N GLU A 42 2.20 3.78 -14.05
CA GLU A 42 2.20 5.07 -13.34
C GLU A 42 3.62 5.52 -12.93
N ILE A 43 4.63 4.63 -12.97
CA ILE A 43 6.02 4.99 -12.66
C ILE A 43 6.61 5.79 -13.84
N PRO A 44 7.13 7.02 -13.61
CA PRO A 44 7.73 7.84 -14.65
C PRO A 44 8.87 7.14 -15.41
N PHE A 45 9.10 7.54 -16.66
CA PHE A 45 10.23 7.04 -17.45
C PHE A 45 11.57 7.38 -16.77
N GLY A 46 12.49 6.42 -16.73
CA GLY A 46 13.80 6.56 -16.09
C GLY A 46 13.80 6.35 -14.58
N ILE A 47 12.65 6.05 -13.97
CA ILE A 47 12.49 5.76 -12.54
C ILE A 47 12.17 4.27 -12.36
N GLU A 48 12.82 3.62 -11.39
CA GLU A 48 12.64 2.21 -11.02
C GLU A 48 12.70 1.23 -12.23
N GLU A 49 13.60 1.46 -13.19
CA GLU A 49 13.70 0.65 -14.43
C GLU A 49 14.01 -0.84 -14.16
N GLU A 50 14.81 -1.14 -13.12
CA GLU A 50 15.06 -2.55 -12.69
C GLU A 50 13.77 -3.22 -12.21
N LEU A 51 12.88 -2.48 -11.55
CA LEU A 51 11.58 -2.98 -11.10
C LEU A 51 10.68 -3.29 -12.31
N LYS A 52 10.70 -2.44 -13.34
CA LYS A 52 9.93 -2.64 -14.57
C LYS A 52 10.39 -3.90 -15.31
N ASP A 53 11.69 -4.09 -15.53
CA ASP A 53 12.25 -5.32 -16.14
C ASP A 53 11.88 -6.57 -15.33
N THR A 54 12.05 -6.49 -14.01
CA THR A 54 11.69 -7.58 -13.08
C THR A 54 10.21 -7.95 -13.20
N PHE A 55 9.33 -6.95 -13.33
CA PHE A 55 7.90 -7.17 -13.52
C PHE A 55 7.58 -7.80 -14.88
N GLU A 56 8.16 -7.33 -15.97
CA GLU A 56 7.93 -7.88 -17.31
C GLU A 56 8.29 -9.37 -17.37
N ARG A 57 9.45 -9.74 -16.81
CA ARG A 57 9.87 -11.14 -16.68
C ARG A 57 8.89 -11.94 -15.84
N PHE A 58 8.39 -11.36 -14.74
CA PHE A 58 7.40 -12.01 -13.90
C PHE A 58 6.08 -12.21 -14.67
N ALA A 59 5.57 -11.19 -15.35
CA ALA A 59 4.37 -11.25 -16.16
C ALA A 59 4.48 -12.32 -17.27
N ALA A 60 5.66 -12.44 -17.89
CA ALA A 60 5.98 -13.47 -18.89
C ALA A 60 6.03 -14.91 -18.33
N GLY A 61 5.93 -15.09 -17.01
CA GLY A 61 5.79 -16.39 -16.37
C GLY A 61 6.98 -16.83 -15.52
N GLU A 62 8.03 -16.03 -15.43
CA GLU A 62 9.19 -16.35 -14.58
C GLU A 62 8.82 -16.17 -13.09
N ARG A 63 8.75 -17.28 -12.33
CA ARG A 63 8.24 -17.26 -10.92
C ARG A 63 9.31 -17.23 -9.83
N LYS A 64 10.58 -17.39 -10.18
CA LYS A 64 11.71 -17.49 -9.25
C LYS A 64 12.69 -16.32 -9.37
N ILE A 65 12.18 -15.15 -9.75
CA ILE A 65 13.00 -13.94 -9.88
C ILE A 65 13.43 -13.47 -8.49
N ILE A 66 14.72 -13.22 -8.36
CA ILE A 66 15.31 -12.55 -7.21
C ILE A 66 15.63 -11.13 -7.67
N HIS A 67 15.18 -10.15 -6.92
CA HIS A 67 15.46 -8.74 -7.18
C HIS A 67 15.99 -8.08 -5.89
N ASN A 68 16.54 -6.89 -6.05
CA ASN A 68 16.89 -6.05 -4.92
C ASN A 68 15.66 -5.22 -4.52
N ALA A 69 15.27 -5.33 -3.26
CA ALA A 69 14.39 -4.37 -2.60
C ALA A 69 15.27 -3.69 -1.53
N GLY A 70 15.67 -2.46 -1.83
CA GLY A 70 16.75 -1.75 -1.18
C GLY A 70 18.07 -2.49 -1.35
N PHE A 71 18.80 -2.75 -0.26
CA PHE A 71 20.04 -3.53 -0.25
C PHE A 71 19.84 -5.03 0.00
N ILE A 72 18.59 -5.52 -0.02
CA ILE A 72 18.26 -6.92 0.32
C ILE A 72 17.79 -7.67 -0.92
N LYS A 73 18.43 -8.80 -1.21
CA LYS A 73 18.00 -9.75 -2.26
C LYS A 73 16.83 -10.59 -1.76
N LYS A 74 15.68 -10.47 -2.42
CA LYS A 74 14.47 -11.23 -2.08
C LYS A 74 13.75 -11.74 -3.32
N ARG A 75 12.84 -12.69 -3.11
CA ARG A 75 11.94 -13.16 -4.17
C ARG A 75 10.95 -12.05 -4.51
N PHE A 76 10.90 -11.68 -5.79
CA PHE A 76 10.08 -10.56 -6.27
C PHE A 76 8.62 -10.64 -5.86
N ALA A 77 7.99 -11.80 -6.09
CA ALA A 77 6.59 -12.01 -5.77
C ALA A 77 6.38 -13.36 -5.07
N LYS A 78 5.53 -13.36 -4.04
CA LYS A 78 5.10 -14.57 -3.33
C LYS A 78 3.59 -14.75 -3.52
N PRO A 79 3.12 -15.93 -3.95
CA PRO A 79 1.70 -16.15 -4.17
C PRO A 79 0.89 -16.03 -2.89
N ALA A 80 -0.30 -15.47 -2.99
CA ALA A 80 -1.30 -15.38 -1.94
C ALA A 80 -2.67 -15.86 -2.46
N ILE A 81 -3.51 -16.32 -1.55
CA ILE A 81 -4.86 -16.80 -1.84
C ILE A 81 -5.84 -15.85 -1.17
N LEU A 82 -6.74 -15.27 -1.96
CA LEU A 82 -7.88 -14.52 -1.43
C LEU A 82 -8.86 -15.48 -0.75
N ILE A 83 -9.09 -15.26 0.55
CA ILE A 83 -10.08 -15.99 1.35
C ILE A 83 -11.41 -15.26 1.30
N ASN A 84 -11.40 -13.96 1.59
CA ASN A 84 -12.61 -13.14 1.66
C ASN A 84 -12.32 -11.69 1.27
N GLU A 85 -13.35 -10.97 0.84
CA GLU A 85 -13.31 -9.54 0.58
C GLU A 85 -14.59 -8.85 1.07
N ASN A 86 -14.47 -7.61 1.54
CA ASN A 86 -15.60 -6.78 1.97
C ASN A 86 -15.38 -5.35 1.49
N ASN A 87 -16.48 -4.64 1.22
CA ASN A 87 -16.44 -3.20 0.98
C ASN A 87 -16.44 -2.46 2.30
N ILE A 88 -15.84 -1.27 2.31
CA ILE A 88 -15.82 -0.42 3.48
C ILE A 88 -15.84 1.05 3.12
N ALA A 89 -16.42 1.85 4.01
CA ALA A 89 -16.47 3.30 3.88
C ALA A 89 -16.45 3.96 5.26
N PHE A 90 -15.83 5.12 5.33
CA PHE A 90 -15.73 5.98 6.49
C PHE A 90 -16.04 7.40 6.07
N ASP A 91 -16.86 8.06 6.88
CA ASP A 91 -17.13 9.48 6.72
C ASP A 91 -15.94 10.33 7.23
N SER A 92 -16.05 11.63 7.03
CA SER A 92 -15.03 12.64 7.35
C SER A 92 -14.32 12.35 8.67
N THR A 93 -13.00 12.18 8.59
CA THR A 93 -12.15 11.84 9.73
C THR A 93 -10.93 12.75 9.76
N GLU A 94 -10.57 13.24 10.94
CA GLU A 94 -9.25 13.81 11.18
C GLU A 94 -8.29 12.71 11.66
N TYR A 95 -7.10 12.68 11.08
CA TYR A 95 -6.07 11.69 11.39
C TYR A 95 -4.78 12.38 11.81
N LYS A 96 -4.19 11.93 12.91
CA LYS A 96 -2.87 12.40 13.37
C LYS A 96 -1.82 11.36 13.04
N PHE A 97 -1.03 11.63 12.01
CA PHE A 97 0.07 10.77 11.58
C PHE A 97 1.37 11.25 12.21
N ARG A 98 2.23 10.31 12.65
CA ARG A 98 3.57 10.59 13.16
C ARG A 98 4.58 9.91 12.25
N ASN A 99 5.50 10.67 11.67
CA ASN A 99 6.54 10.11 10.81
C ASN A 99 7.66 9.46 11.63
N THR A 100 8.62 8.85 10.91
CA THR A 100 9.74 8.11 11.50
C THR A 100 10.66 8.96 12.37
N TYR A 101 10.78 10.25 12.08
CA TYR A 101 11.55 11.21 12.89
C TYR A 101 10.77 11.78 14.07
N GLY A 102 9.51 11.40 14.22
CA GLY A 102 8.66 11.77 15.34
C GLY A 102 7.86 13.04 15.18
N PHE A 103 7.91 13.67 14.00
CA PHE A 103 7.09 14.84 13.64
C PHE A 103 5.67 14.45 13.27
N TYR A 104 4.72 15.34 13.52
CA TYR A 104 3.31 15.09 13.25
C TYR A 104 2.77 15.81 12.02
N TYR A 105 1.94 15.08 11.28
CA TYR A 105 1.03 15.61 10.28
C TYR A 105 -0.40 15.47 10.77
N TYR A 106 -1.18 16.52 10.58
CA TYR A 106 -2.62 16.49 10.74
C TYR A 106 -3.22 16.34 9.36
N ILE A 107 -4.08 15.35 9.20
CA ILE A 107 -4.72 15.00 7.94
C ILE A 107 -6.22 15.07 8.12
N ARG A 108 -6.92 15.49 7.08
CA ARG A 108 -8.37 15.38 6.97
C ARG A 108 -8.76 14.96 5.56
N PHE A 109 -9.90 14.32 5.44
CA PHE A 109 -10.50 13.93 4.16
C PHE A 109 -12.01 13.86 4.35
N ASP A 110 -12.76 14.08 3.27
CA ASP A 110 -14.23 14.11 3.34
C ASP A 110 -14.82 12.70 3.46
N ARG A 111 -14.15 11.72 2.85
CA ARG A 111 -14.56 10.31 2.83
C ARG A 111 -13.39 9.41 2.52
N ALA A 112 -13.37 8.23 3.12
CA ALA A 112 -12.47 7.14 2.75
C ALA A 112 -13.32 5.92 2.39
N GLU A 113 -13.15 5.35 1.19
CA GLU A 113 -13.89 4.15 0.79
C GLU A 113 -13.04 3.18 -0.01
N GLY A 114 -13.42 1.91 0.01
CA GLY A 114 -12.71 0.90 -0.74
C GLY A 114 -13.04 -0.52 -0.30
N LYS A 115 -12.02 -1.37 -0.32
CA LYS A 115 -12.14 -2.80 -0.05
C LYS A 115 -11.09 -3.28 0.92
N ILE A 116 -11.49 -4.27 1.71
CA ILE A 116 -10.61 -5.05 2.56
C ILE A 116 -10.58 -6.50 2.08
N TYR A 117 -9.43 -7.13 2.23
CA TYR A 117 -9.15 -8.46 1.74
C TYR A 117 -8.51 -9.28 2.85
N LEU A 118 -9.03 -10.48 3.08
CA LEU A 118 -8.38 -11.49 3.89
C LEU A 118 -7.58 -12.40 2.96
N LEU A 119 -6.27 -12.36 3.06
CA LEU A 119 -5.35 -13.10 2.22
C LEU A 119 -4.59 -14.15 3.03
N LYS A 120 -4.40 -15.34 2.47
CA LYS A 120 -3.49 -16.36 2.99
C LYS A 120 -2.21 -16.40 2.18
N GLN A 121 -1.07 -16.33 2.86
CA GLN A 121 0.24 -16.54 2.23
C GLN A 121 1.10 -17.43 3.12
N GLY A 122 1.40 -18.63 2.61
CA GLY A 122 2.11 -19.65 3.38
C GLY A 122 1.32 -20.05 4.62
N LYS A 123 1.90 -19.81 5.80
CA LYS A 123 1.29 -20.09 7.12
C LYS A 123 0.61 -18.87 7.75
N SER A 124 0.75 -17.69 7.16
CA SER A 124 0.22 -16.45 7.72
C SER A 124 -1.00 -15.96 6.94
N PHE A 125 -1.81 -15.18 7.63
CA PHE A 125 -3.04 -14.54 7.17
C PHE A 125 -2.87 -13.02 7.30
N TYR A 126 -3.31 -12.28 6.29
CA TYR A 126 -3.14 -10.84 6.21
C TYR A 126 -4.50 -10.21 5.97
N VAL A 127 -4.82 -9.18 6.76
CA VAL A 127 -5.90 -8.26 6.41
C VAL A 127 -5.26 -7.08 5.70
N VAL A 128 -5.74 -6.83 4.49
CA VAL A 128 -5.17 -5.87 3.55
C VAL A 128 -6.27 -4.92 3.10
N TYR A 129 -5.97 -3.63 2.92
CA TYR A 129 -6.93 -2.66 2.39
C TYR A 129 -6.45 -1.96 1.12
N ARG A 130 -7.41 -1.62 0.26
CA ARG A 130 -7.29 -0.62 -0.80
C ARG A 130 -8.37 0.42 -0.59
N MET A 131 -7.96 1.67 -0.50
CA MET A 131 -8.80 2.80 -0.15
C MET A 131 -8.59 3.95 -1.13
N ALA A 132 -9.66 4.69 -1.34
CA ALA A 132 -9.71 5.97 -2.01
C ALA A 132 -10.09 7.03 -0.97
N LEU A 133 -9.28 8.07 -0.85
CA LEU A 133 -9.55 9.24 -0.02
C LEU A 133 -10.07 10.36 -0.90
N THR A 134 -11.22 10.92 -0.55
CA THR A 134 -11.83 12.07 -1.23
C THR A 134 -11.39 13.36 -0.54
N ASN A 135 -10.92 14.32 -1.34
CA ASN A 135 -10.41 15.62 -0.92
C ASN A 135 -9.42 15.55 0.27
N PRO A 136 -8.37 14.70 0.18
CA PRO A 136 -7.42 14.55 1.28
C PRO A 136 -6.54 15.79 1.39
N GLN A 137 -6.41 16.31 2.60
CA GLN A 137 -5.61 17.49 2.92
C GLN A 137 -4.72 17.24 4.13
N PHE A 138 -3.60 17.93 4.19
CA PHE A 138 -2.68 17.86 5.31
C PHE A 138 -2.20 19.23 5.76
N ARG A 139 -1.68 19.26 6.98
CA ARG A 139 -0.81 20.32 7.49
C ARG A 139 0.25 19.68 8.38
N ASP A 140 1.47 20.17 8.30
CA ASP A 140 2.51 19.85 9.27
C ASP A 140 2.49 20.82 10.46
N GLU A 141 3.23 20.44 11.50
CA GLU A 141 3.44 21.27 12.68
C GLU A 141 4.59 22.28 12.55
N LEU A 142 5.34 22.26 11.44
CA LEU A 142 6.56 23.05 11.25
C LEU A 142 6.25 24.43 10.64
N PHE A 143 5.17 24.58 9.88
CA PHE A 143 4.78 25.88 9.35
C PHE A 143 4.04 26.75 10.39
N SER A 144 4.50 28.00 10.52
CA SER A 144 3.95 29.00 11.44
C SER A 144 2.53 29.47 11.07
N LYS A 145 2.09 29.26 9.83
CA LYS A 145 0.71 29.50 9.39
C LYS A 145 -0.01 28.17 9.21
N ILE A 146 -1.14 28.02 9.92
CA ILE A 146 -2.03 26.86 9.77
C ILE A 146 -2.71 26.95 8.40
N THR A 147 -2.12 26.32 7.39
CA THR A 147 -2.69 26.20 6.05
C THR A 147 -2.88 24.72 5.75
N TRP A 148 -4.08 24.36 5.30
CA TRP A 148 -4.34 23.01 4.79
C TRP A 148 -3.95 22.96 3.32
N CYS A 149 -3.04 22.04 2.98
CA CYS A 149 -2.57 21.75 1.63
C CYS A 149 -3.22 20.46 1.13
N ASN A 150 -3.39 20.31 -0.20
CA ASN A 150 -3.92 19.06 -0.75
C ASN A 150 -2.85 17.96 -0.72
N LEU A 151 -3.22 16.73 -0.35
CA LEU A 151 -2.30 15.58 -0.29
C LEU A 151 -1.90 15.03 -1.67
N GLY A 152 -2.41 15.59 -2.76
CA GLY A 152 -2.03 15.22 -4.14
C GLY A 152 -0.89 16.04 -4.74
N ASP A 153 -0.50 17.14 -4.11
CA ASP A 153 0.54 18.04 -4.64
C ASP A 153 1.96 17.56 -4.32
N MET A 154 2.11 16.63 -3.36
CA MET A 154 3.39 16.09 -2.92
C MET A 154 3.21 14.63 -2.50
N LEU A 155 3.58 13.70 -3.38
CA LEU A 155 3.65 12.26 -3.11
C LEU A 155 5.12 11.85 -3.10
N CYS A 156 5.63 11.53 -1.92
CA CYS A 156 7.04 11.27 -1.65
C CYS A 156 7.35 9.81 -1.33
N GLY A 157 6.34 8.95 -1.24
CA GLY A 157 6.55 7.50 -1.13
C GLY A 157 6.95 6.84 -2.45
N HIS A 158 6.88 5.51 -2.48
CA HIS A 158 7.28 4.75 -3.66
C HIS A 158 6.46 5.13 -4.90
N PRO A 159 7.09 5.40 -6.06
CA PRO A 159 6.38 5.82 -7.27
C PRO A 159 5.38 4.74 -7.74
N GLY A 160 4.23 5.17 -8.25
CA GLY A 160 3.17 4.30 -8.76
C GLY A 160 2.30 3.62 -7.70
N ILE A 161 2.65 3.67 -6.40
CA ILE A 161 1.82 3.09 -5.33
C ILE A 161 0.57 3.92 -5.06
N LEU A 162 0.69 5.24 -5.18
CA LEU A 162 -0.42 6.17 -5.03
C LEU A 162 -0.76 6.81 -6.37
N LYS A 163 -2.05 6.94 -6.64
CA LYS A 163 -2.57 7.63 -7.81
C LYS A 163 -3.52 8.74 -7.37
N TYR A 164 -3.24 9.95 -7.82
CA TYR A 164 -4.07 11.12 -7.54
C TYR A 164 -4.83 11.55 -8.79
N ASN A 165 -6.16 11.63 -8.68
CA ASN A 165 -7.02 12.22 -9.70
C ASN A 165 -7.34 13.67 -9.31
N ASP A 166 -6.71 14.63 -9.99
CA ASP A 166 -6.88 16.04 -9.68
C ASP A 166 -8.30 16.58 -9.96
N LYS A 167 -9.02 16.01 -10.93
CA LYS A 167 -10.38 16.45 -11.27
C LYS A 167 -11.38 16.06 -10.20
N GLU A 168 -11.23 14.85 -9.67
CA GLU A 168 -12.12 14.30 -8.63
C GLU A 168 -11.61 14.59 -7.21
N LYS A 169 -10.35 15.08 -7.10
CA LYS A 169 -9.63 15.25 -5.84
C LYS A 169 -9.58 13.95 -5.03
N VAL A 170 -9.34 12.83 -5.71
CA VAL A 170 -9.31 11.48 -5.11
C VAL A 170 -7.91 10.92 -5.14
N LEU A 171 -7.42 10.44 -3.99
CA LEU A 171 -6.14 9.76 -3.84
C LEU A 171 -6.36 8.27 -3.53
N VAL A 172 -5.76 7.37 -4.30
CA VAL A 172 -5.99 5.92 -4.19
C VAL A 172 -4.67 5.18 -4.03
N ASN A 173 -4.64 4.14 -3.18
CA ASN A 173 -3.54 3.17 -3.19
C ASN A 173 -3.78 2.04 -4.22
N MET A 174 -2.85 1.91 -5.15
CA MET A 174 -2.90 0.99 -6.30
C MET A 174 -2.69 -0.47 -5.87
N LEU A 175 -1.83 -0.71 -4.87
CA LEU A 175 -1.67 -2.01 -4.23
C LEU A 175 -2.22 -1.99 -2.81
N GLY A 176 -2.68 -3.14 -2.35
CA GLY A 176 -3.18 -3.34 -1.00
C GLY A 176 -2.10 -3.19 0.07
N LEU A 177 -2.42 -2.43 1.10
CA LEU A 177 -1.58 -2.18 2.28
C LEU A 177 -1.96 -3.12 3.41
N ILE A 178 -0.98 -3.61 4.16
CA ILE A 178 -1.23 -4.47 5.31
C ILE A 178 -1.82 -3.66 6.45
N GLU A 179 -3.02 -4.02 6.89
CA GLU A 179 -3.60 -3.56 8.15
C GLU A 179 -3.05 -4.39 9.30
N SER A 180 -3.13 -5.72 9.18
CA SER A 180 -2.72 -6.64 10.23
C SER A 180 -2.28 -7.99 9.67
N LYS A 181 -1.53 -8.74 10.50
CA LYS A 181 -1.00 -10.07 10.18
C LYS A 181 -1.27 -11.03 11.34
N TYR A 182 -1.66 -12.24 11.01
CA TYR A 182 -1.94 -13.33 11.96
C TYR A 182 -1.29 -14.64 11.51
N ASP A 183 -0.95 -15.50 12.47
CA ASP A 183 -0.54 -16.89 12.20
C ASP A 183 -1.67 -17.90 12.46
N ASN A 184 -2.86 -17.41 12.82
CA ASN A 184 -4.06 -18.20 13.10
C ASN A 184 -5.23 -17.71 12.23
N GLU A 185 -5.87 -18.63 11.52
CA GLU A 185 -6.96 -18.35 10.58
C GLU A 185 -8.21 -17.81 11.27
N GLN A 186 -8.63 -18.41 12.38
CA GLN A 186 -9.83 -18.01 13.11
C GLN A 186 -9.71 -16.58 13.64
N LYS A 187 -8.57 -16.24 14.24
CA LYS A 187 -8.30 -14.86 14.70
C LYS A 187 -8.32 -13.85 13.55
N ALA A 188 -7.78 -14.23 12.40
CA ALA A 188 -7.79 -13.36 11.23
C ALA A 188 -9.20 -13.13 10.69
N ILE A 189 -10.04 -14.18 10.67
CA ILE A 189 -11.44 -14.09 10.26
C ILE A 189 -12.27 -13.26 11.26
N GLU A 190 -12.08 -13.48 12.56
CA GLU A 190 -12.76 -12.71 13.61
C GLU A 190 -12.43 -11.22 13.51
N HIS A 191 -11.14 -10.87 13.37
CA HIS A 191 -10.72 -9.48 13.15
C HIS A 191 -11.30 -8.91 11.86
N PHE A 192 -11.17 -9.63 10.74
CA PHE A 192 -11.71 -9.21 9.45
C PHE A 192 -13.22 -8.91 9.49
N ASN A 193 -14.00 -9.74 10.19
CA ASN A 193 -15.44 -9.58 10.30
C ASN A 193 -15.87 -8.47 11.29
N SER A 194 -14.99 -8.10 12.23
CA SER A 194 -15.25 -7.07 13.25
C SER A 194 -14.65 -5.71 12.91
N LEU A 195 -14.03 -5.58 11.73
CA LEU A 195 -13.25 -4.41 11.37
C LEU A 195 -14.15 -3.23 10.99
N ILE A 196 -14.24 -2.26 11.90
CA ILE A 196 -15.08 -1.06 11.79
C ILE A 196 -14.28 0.24 11.67
N SER A 197 -12.95 0.18 11.73
CA SER A 197 -12.04 1.31 11.57
C SER A 197 -10.63 0.83 11.19
N PHE A 198 -9.81 1.72 10.61
CA PHE A 198 -8.47 1.37 10.11
C PHE A 198 -7.42 2.30 10.67
N ASN A 199 -6.25 1.72 10.89
CA ASN A 199 -5.02 2.47 10.99
C ASN A 199 -4.51 2.79 9.57
N LEU A 200 -4.72 4.03 9.15
CA LEU A 200 -4.27 4.53 7.84
C LEU A 200 -2.79 4.96 7.83
N SER A 201 -2.01 4.72 8.89
CA SER A 201 -0.59 5.11 8.92
C SER A 201 0.20 4.50 7.75
N LYS A 202 -0.10 3.26 7.35
CA LYS A 202 0.55 2.64 6.18
C LYS A 202 0.24 3.37 4.88
N PHE A 203 -0.94 3.96 4.75
CA PHE A 203 -1.29 4.80 3.61
C PHE A 203 -0.49 6.11 3.65
N PHE A 204 -0.42 6.76 4.82
CA PHE A 204 0.27 8.04 4.98
C PHE A 204 1.80 7.94 4.91
N GLU A 205 2.39 6.81 5.28
CA GLU A 205 3.79 6.49 5.00
C GLU A 205 4.11 6.63 3.51
N ASP A 206 3.21 6.17 2.62
CA ASP A 206 3.41 6.24 1.16
C ASP A 206 3.09 7.63 0.58
N ILE A 207 2.41 8.49 1.33
CA ILE A 207 2.25 9.89 0.94
C ILE A 207 3.51 10.66 1.29
N PHE A 208 3.91 10.67 2.56
CA PHE A 208 4.95 11.58 3.02
C PHE A 208 6.37 11.09 2.74
N GLY A 209 6.62 9.77 2.73
CA GLY A 209 7.95 9.23 2.41
C GLY A 209 9.08 9.93 3.16
N ASP A 210 8.85 10.23 4.45
CA ASP A 210 9.70 11.13 5.24
C ASP A 210 10.96 10.45 5.76
N GLY A 211 11.75 9.97 4.81
CA GLY A 211 13.14 9.62 5.03
C GLY A 211 13.36 8.15 5.13
#